data_AF-A0A976KYJ4-F1
#
_entry.id   AF-A0A976KYJ4-F1
#
_cell.length_a   1.000
_cell.length_b   1.000
_cell.length_c   1.000
_cell.angle_alpha   90.00
_cell.angle_beta   90.00
_cell.angle_gamma   90.00
#
_symmetry.space_group_name_H-M   'P 1'
#
loop_
_entity.id
_entity.type
_entity.pdbx_description
1 polymer ?
#
loop_
_entity_poly.entity_id
_entity_poly.type
_entity_poly.pdbx_seq_one_letter_code
_entity_poly.pdbx_strand_id
1 'polypeptide(L)'
;MKKTKLFFILVSLSLLLNVNANASILDNIKIFVDRVFSPAPEQITALNYESFDGTTFPPTGWTQEVWNYSQSWSRATVGGNPYCLPHSGSGMARITTSLPSNVVDHSWLITPSFSLTSGQGIVSFWMYRSIDSPGAPDSLGVWVNTVPDSAGANFTWLGQIRRASPTNGWYQYTFLIPASFNGATNYILFGAWGFGGANIYIDDVSFGVPANMTYVSSNVTVNTNPVSPNTVENQVISIPLTVTGTLSPFNISKFKLRTAGTTNPSNDIRNAKIYYTGLYGTFTTSSQYATLYGNVVANPNGSFEIAGAQNLFEGTNYFWLTYDITSGAIQSDTVSAVCDSIIGSGIGSISPVPASPGGRVIYTPLSGGTYIIGPGQISPNYPTFSSAFADLNLRGISGPVTFNVKPAIYGTDLGVEVDSTITLNAIYGTSPINTITFKKKSDEAGEVWIERRGTST
;
A
#
# COMPACT_ATOMS: atom_id res chain seq x y z
N MET A 1 15.88 27.38 -12.99
CA MET A 1 15.39 27.76 -11.64
C MET A 1 13.86 27.90 -11.66
N LYS A 2 13.12 26.80 -11.45
CA LYS A 2 11.69 26.83 -11.12
C LYS A 2 11.47 25.74 -10.06
N LYS A 3 10.97 26.19 -8.92
CA LYS A 3 11.02 25.54 -7.61
C LYS A 3 9.88 24.53 -7.47
N THR A 4 10.25 23.35 -6.98
CA THR A 4 9.68 22.65 -5.81
C THR A 4 8.39 23.27 -5.26
N LYS A 5 7.26 22.59 -5.45
CA LYS A 5 5.98 22.97 -4.81
C LYS A 5 5.09 21.81 -4.34
N LEU A 6 5.58 20.56 -4.34
CA LEU A 6 4.78 19.41 -3.90
C LEU A 6 5.15 18.91 -2.48
N PHE A 7 6.39 19.16 -2.02
CA PHE A 7 6.89 18.62 -0.75
C PHE A 7 6.43 19.38 0.52
N PHE A 8 5.85 20.59 0.37
CA PHE A 8 5.45 21.43 1.50
C PHE A 8 4.05 21.14 2.06
N ILE A 9 3.22 20.38 1.34
CA ILE A 9 1.85 20.08 1.79
C ILE A 9 1.82 18.90 2.78
N LEU A 10 2.74 17.93 2.68
CA LEU A 10 2.81 16.82 3.64
C LEU A 10 3.38 17.20 5.01
N VAL A 11 4.27 18.20 5.07
CA VAL A 11 4.86 18.66 6.36
C VAL A 11 3.91 19.58 7.13
N SER A 12 2.97 20.24 6.45
CA SER A 12 2.06 21.20 7.08
C SER A 12 0.82 20.58 7.71
N LEU A 13 0.37 19.40 7.26
CA LEU A 13 -0.80 18.74 7.87
C LEU A 13 -0.48 18.08 9.22
N SER A 14 0.76 17.61 9.41
CA SER A 14 1.25 17.10 10.70
C SER A 14 1.58 18.20 11.71
N LEU A 15 1.81 19.44 11.27
CA LEU A 15 2.06 20.60 12.15
C LEU A 15 0.78 21.28 12.67
N LEU A 16 -0.40 21.00 12.10
CA LEU A 16 -1.65 21.71 12.41
C LEU A 16 -2.54 21.05 13.47
N LEU A 17 -2.15 19.91 14.04
CA LEU A 17 -2.91 19.25 15.11
C LEU A 17 -2.02 19.07 16.35
N ASN A 18 -1.85 20.17 17.08
CA ASN A 18 -1.32 20.17 18.44
C ASN A 18 -2.44 19.73 19.41
N VAL A 19 -2.95 18.52 19.22
CA VAL A 19 -3.97 17.91 20.09
C VAL A 19 -3.38 16.64 20.65
N ASN A 20 -3.44 16.49 21.99
CA ASN A 20 -3.17 15.25 22.73
C ASN A 20 -4.15 14.15 22.31
N ALA A 21 -4.04 13.68 21.08
CA ALA A 21 -4.90 12.65 20.52
C ALA A 21 -4.36 11.27 20.94
N ASN A 22 -5.26 10.46 21.53
CA ASN A 22 -4.99 9.06 21.87
C ASN A 22 -4.40 8.31 20.67
N ALA A 23 -3.55 7.31 20.93
CA ALA A 23 -2.91 6.47 19.91
C ALA A 23 -3.89 5.92 18.86
N SER A 24 -5.13 5.61 19.26
CA SER A 24 -6.21 5.15 18.37
C SER A 24 -6.65 6.18 17.32
N ILE A 25 -6.52 7.48 17.60
CA ILE A 25 -6.87 8.54 16.65
C ILE A 25 -5.76 8.71 15.60
N LEU A 26 -4.49 8.58 16.02
CA LEU A 26 -3.34 8.58 15.12
C LEU A 26 -3.34 7.35 14.21
N ASP A 27 -3.72 6.18 14.72
CA ASP A 27 -3.91 4.97 13.92
C ASP A 27 -5.03 5.16 12.89
N ASN A 28 -6.18 5.74 13.28
CA ASN A 28 -7.27 6.03 12.35
C ASN A 28 -6.91 7.07 11.26
N ILE A 29 -6.06 8.04 11.59
CA ILE A 29 -5.55 9.03 10.62
C ILE A 29 -4.52 8.40 9.68
N LYS A 30 -3.66 7.52 10.18
CA LYS A 30 -2.73 6.73 9.33
C LYS A 30 -3.51 5.80 8.39
N ILE A 31 -4.57 5.16 8.89
CA ILE A 31 -5.52 4.36 8.12
C ILE A 31 -6.17 5.20 7.01
N PHE A 32 -6.47 6.47 7.26
CA PHE A 32 -7.04 7.40 6.27
C PHE A 32 -6.01 7.81 5.21
N VAL A 33 -4.78 8.14 5.60
CA VAL A 33 -3.70 8.52 4.68
C VAL A 33 -3.29 7.34 3.79
N ASP A 34 -3.17 6.14 4.35
CA ASP A 34 -2.80 4.94 3.58
C ASP A 34 -3.90 4.52 2.59
N ARG A 35 -5.19 4.78 2.89
CA ARG A 35 -6.31 4.54 1.95
C ARG A 35 -6.41 5.57 0.84
N VAL A 36 -6.06 6.83 1.12
CA VAL A 36 -6.22 7.97 0.18
C VAL A 36 -4.99 8.14 -0.72
N PHE A 37 -3.80 7.70 -0.29
CA PHE A 37 -2.53 7.94 -1.00
C PHE A 37 -1.74 6.70 -1.37
N SER A 38 -2.21 5.48 -1.07
CA SER A 38 -1.67 4.32 -1.79
C SER A 38 -2.09 4.48 -3.25
N PRO A 39 -1.16 4.55 -4.22
CA PRO A 39 -1.56 4.37 -5.61
C PRO A 39 -2.31 3.04 -5.63
N ALA A 40 -3.59 3.07 -6.04
CA ALA A 40 -4.31 1.84 -6.33
C ALA A 40 -3.34 0.99 -7.17
N PRO A 41 -2.98 -0.23 -6.74
CA PRO A 41 -2.06 -1.04 -7.52
C PRO A 41 -2.59 -1.06 -8.95
N GLU A 42 -1.74 -0.84 -9.96
CA GLU A 42 -2.13 -0.98 -11.37
C GLU A 42 -2.93 -2.28 -11.48
N GLN A 43 -4.25 -2.15 -11.61
CA GLN A 43 -5.12 -3.26 -11.30
C GLN A 43 -5.17 -4.12 -12.55
N ILE A 44 -4.35 -5.16 -12.57
CA ILE A 44 -4.38 -6.20 -13.59
C ILE A 44 -5.64 -7.03 -13.32
N THR A 45 -6.77 -6.59 -13.84
CA THR A 45 -8.02 -7.35 -13.80
C THR A 45 -8.29 -7.97 -15.17
N ALA A 46 -8.72 -9.24 -15.19
CA ALA A 46 -9.19 -9.89 -16.40
C ALA A 46 -10.58 -9.37 -16.85
N LEU A 47 -11.30 -8.72 -15.93
CA LEU A 47 -12.59 -8.08 -16.19
C LEU A 47 -12.40 -6.63 -16.61
N ASN A 48 -13.40 -6.05 -17.27
CA ASN A 48 -13.47 -4.60 -17.40
C ASN A 48 -13.69 -4.01 -16.01
N TYR A 49 -13.05 -2.89 -15.70
CA TYR A 49 -13.07 -2.29 -14.38
C TYR A 49 -13.23 -0.77 -14.42
N GLU A 50 -13.98 -0.22 -13.47
CA GLU A 50 -14.18 1.22 -13.28
C GLU A 50 -14.20 1.55 -11.77
N SER A 51 -13.21 2.31 -11.30
CA SER A 51 -13.15 2.83 -9.92
C SER A 51 -13.78 4.21 -9.74
N PHE A 52 -14.14 4.91 -10.81
CA PHE A 52 -14.60 6.30 -10.76
C PHE A 52 -13.59 7.31 -10.16
N ASP A 53 -12.31 6.94 -10.05
CA ASP A 53 -11.26 7.82 -9.55
C ASP A 53 -10.96 8.99 -10.49
N GLY A 54 -11.08 8.74 -11.80
CA GLY A 54 -10.90 9.76 -12.84
C GLY A 54 -11.87 10.92 -12.69
N THR A 55 -11.46 12.13 -13.09
CA THR A 55 -12.25 13.34 -12.87
C THR A 55 -13.39 13.54 -13.88
N THR A 56 -13.42 12.79 -14.97
CA THR A 56 -14.44 12.85 -16.03
C THR A 56 -15.65 11.97 -15.68
N PHE A 57 -16.88 12.48 -15.92
CA PHE A 57 -18.11 11.71 -15.71
C PHE A 57 -19.16 11.96 -16.81
N PRO A 58 -19.80 10.92 -17.39
CA PRO A 58 -19.48 9.50 -17.21
C PRO A 58 -18.03 9.19 -17.57
N PRO A 59 -17.42 8.14 -17.00
CA PRO A 59 -16.07 7.74 -17.37
C PRO A 59 -15.96 7.44 -18.87
N THR A 60 -14.74 7.45 -19.41
CA THR A 60 -14.51 7.23 -20.84
C THR A 60 -15.16 5.92 -21.31
N GLY A 61 -16.01 6.00 -22.34
CA GLY A 61 -16.73 4.86 -22.91
C GLY A 61 -18.04 4.50 -22.19
N TRP A 62 -18.26 5.02 -20.98
CA TRP A 62 -19.56 4.93 -20.32
C TRP A 62 -20.51 5.98 -20.89
N THR A 63 -21.80 5.68 -20.88
CA THR A 63 -22.86 6.62 -21.24
C THR A 63 -23.88 6.71 -20.11
N GLN A 64 -24.78 7.69 -20.21
CA GLN A 64 -25.94 7.73 -19.35
C GLN A 64 -27.18 8.15 -20.14
N GLU A 65 -28.31 7.57 -19.76
CA GLU A 65 -29.63 7.95 -20.26
C GLU A 65 -30.38 8.62 -19.10
N VAL A 66 -30.77 9.87 -19.32
CA VAL A 66 -31.47 10.70 -18.32
C VAL A 66 -32.94 10.75 -18.69
N TRP A 67 -33.79 10.27 -17.78
CA TRP A 67 -35.24 10.36 -17.95
C TRP A 67 -35.78 11.59 -17.20
N ASN A 68 -37.08 11.64 -16.90
CA ASN A 68 -37.75 12.84 -16.42
C ASN A 68 -37.05 13.49 -15.19
N TYR A 69 -37.27 14.79 -14.98
CA TYR A 69 -36.68 15.59 -13.90
C TYR A 69 -35.14 15.79 -13.94
N SER A 70 -34.48 15.37 -15.03
CA SER A 70 -33.08 15.70 -15.34
C SER A 70 -32.05 15.23 -14.31
N GLN A 71 -32.36 14.20 -13.51
CA GLN A 71 -31.39 13.62 -12.59
C GLN A 71 -30.38 12.78 -13.36
N SER A 72 -29.10 13.15 -13.28
CA SER A 72 -28.01 12.42 -13.92
C SER A 72 -27.13 11.75 -12.88
N TRP A 73 -26.52 10.64 -13.28
CA TRP A 73 -25.42 10.09 -12.52
C TRP A 73 -24.26 11.10 -12.54
N SER A 74 -23.54 11.16 -11.42
CA SER A 74 -22.43 12.10 -11.23
C SER A 74 -21.33 11.46 -10.38
N ARG A 75 -20.11 11.95 -10.55
CA ARG A 75 -19.00 11.59 -9.66
C ARG A 75 -19.14 12.29 -8.30
N ALA A 76 -18.79 11.61 -7.22
CA ALA A 76 -18.65 12.17 -5.87
C ALA A 76 -17.30 11.79 -5.26
N THR A 77 -16.66 12.70 -4.53
CA THR A 77 -15.46 12.42 -3.71
C THR A 77 -15.79 12.18 -2.24
N VAL A 78 -16.98 12.64 -1.81
CA VAL A 78 -17.58 12.45 -0.50
C VAL A 78 -19.11 12.40 -0.69
N GLY A 79 -19.76 11.45 -0.03
CA GLY A 79 -21.20 11.35 0.07
C GLY A 79 -21.73 12.28 1.16
N GLY A 80 -22.86 12.94 0.90
CA GLY A 80 -23.49 13.85 1.85
C GLY A 80 -24.82 13.35 2.42
N ASN A 81 -25.49 12.43 1.73
CA ASN A 81 -26.78 11.87 2.13
C ASN A 81 -26.99 10.51 1.42
N PRO A 82 -26.63 9.36 2.03
CA PRO A 82 -25.92 9.24 3.29
C PRO A 82 -24.47 9.76 3.21
N TYR A 83 -23.88 10.09 4.37
CA TYR A 83 -22.45 10.37 4.44
C TYR A 83 -21.65 9.08 4.23
N CYS A 84 -20.72 9.12 3.28
CA CYS A 84 -19.77 8.04 3.02
C CYS A 84 -18.53 8.59 2.31
N LEU A 85 -17.42 7.87 2.45
CA LEU A 85 -16.27 8.02 1.57
C LEU A 85 -16.35 6.97 0.45
N PRO A 86 -15.69 7.19 -0.70
CA PRO A 86 -15.48 6.15 -1.71
C PRO A 86 -15.04 4.82 -1.07
N HIS A 87 -15.46 3.70 -1.67
CA HIS A 87 -15.04 2.38 -1.21
C HIS A 87 -13.53 2.22 -1.35
N SER A 88 -13.00 2.66 -2.49
CA SER A 88 -11.58 2.76 -2.76
C SER A 88 -11.23 4.10 -3.43
N GLY A 89 -9.94 4.43 -3.46
CA GLY A 89 -9.45 5.58 -4.22
C GLY A 89 -10.05 6.94 -3.81
N SER A 90 -10.29 7.78 -4.83
CA SER A 90 -10.60 9.20 -4.77
C SER A 90 -11.99 9.56 -5.30
N GLY A 91 -12.76 8.61 -5.85
CA GLY A 91 -14.07 8.90 -6.44
C GLY A 91 -15.03 7.72 -6.36
N MET A 92 -16.32 8.00 -6.49
CA MET A 92 -17.40 7.02 -6.59
C MET A 92 -18.53 7.58 -7.47
N ALA A 93 -19.38 6.71 -8.01
CA ALA A 93 -20.56 7.14 -8.75
C ALA A 93 -21.74 7.38 -7.79
N ARG A 94 -22.49 8.46 -8.04
CA ARG A 94 -23.63 8.91 -7.24
C ARG A 94 -24.82 9.21 -8.14
N ILE A 95 -26.00 8.81 -7.67
CA ILE A 95 -27.27 9.34 -8.14
C ILE A 95 -28.12 9.83 -6.97
N THR A 96 -28.71 11.01 -7.16
CA THR A 96 -29.63 11.62 -6.20
C THR A 96 -31.01 11.00 -6.35
N THR A 97 -31.68 10.71 -5.25
CA THR A 97 -33.01 10.05 -5.22
C THR A 97 -34.02 10.81 -4.36
N SER A 98 -33.65 11.98 -3.85
CA SER A 98 -34.42 12.82 -2.91
C SER A 98 -35.55 13.63 -3.56
N LEU A 99 -36.23 13.07 -4.56
CA LEU A 99 -37.37 13.67 -5.25
C LEU A 99 -38.69 13.37 -4.56
N PRO A 100 -39.81 14.06 -4.89
CA PRO A 100 -41.11 13.77 -4.32
C PRO A 100 -41.46 12.26 -4.39
N SER A 101 -42.05 11.73 -3.33
CA SER A 101 -42.22 10.30 -3.01
C SER A 101 -43.11 9.48 -3.95
N ASN A 102 -43.43 10.01 -5.14
CA ASN A 102 -44.33 9.44 -6.14
C ASN A 102 -43.79 9.53 -7.57
N VAL A 103 -42.52 9.87 -7.76
CA VAL A 103 -41.87 9.90 -9.08
C VAL A 103 -40.93 8.72 -9.20
N VAL A 104 -41.28 7.78 -10.09
CA VAL A 104 -40.41 6.67 -10.47
C VAL A 104 -39.42 7.21 -11.50
N ASP A 105 -38.35 7.84 -11.04
CA ASP A 105 -37.28 8.29 -11.94
C ASP A 105 -36.32 7.14 -12.23
N HIS A 106 -35.88 7.08 -13.48
CA HIS A 106 -35.06 6.01 -14.05
C HIS A 106 -33.91 6.67 -14.80
N SER A 107 -32.78 6.91 -14.15
CA SER A 107 -31.57 7.34 -14.86
C SER A 107 -30.57 6.21 -14.87
N TRP A 108 -30.01 5.99 -16.05
CA TRP A 108 -29.19 4.83 -16.35
C TRP A 108 -27.74 5.24 -16.45
N LEU A 109 -26.86 4.56 -15.71
CA LEU A 109 -25.43 4.57 -15.99
C LEU A 109 -25.08 3.29 -16.73
N ILE A 110 -24.46 3.42 -17.90
CA ILE A 110 -24.32 2.34 -18.87
C ILE A 110 -22.84 2.12 -19.16
N THR A 111 -22.39 0.87 -19.06
CA THR A 111 -20.99 0.50 -19.32
C THR A 111 -20.61 0.73 -20.78
N PRO A 112 -19.31 0.76 -21.12
CA PRO A 112 -18.85 0.47 -22.47
C PRO A 112 -19.36 -0.91 -22.93
N SER A 113 -19.34 -1.15 -24.25
CA SER A 113 -19.64 -2.46 -24.81
C SER A 113 -18.58 -3.49 -24.39
N PHE A 114 -18.99 -4.71 -24.05
CA PHE A 114 -18.07 -5.80 -23.76
C PHE A 114 -18.52 -7.12 -24.39
N SER A 115 -17.53 -7.99 -24.62
CA SER A 115 -17.74 -9.31 -25.22
C SER A 115 -17.98 -10.39 -24.15
N LEU A 116 -18.92 -11.28 -24.44
CA LEU A 116 -19.20 -12.51 -23.68
C LEU A 116 -19.01 -13.76 -24.54
N THR A 117 -18.26 -13.66 -25.64
CA THR A 117 -18.02 -14.78 -26.56
C THR A 117 -17.14 -15.89 -25.97
N SER A 118 -16.39 -15.60 -24.90
CA SER A 118 -15.45 -16.53 -24.26
C SER A 118 -16.06 -17.30 -23.08
N GLY A 119 -17.29 -17.00 -22.67
CA GLY A 119 -17.94 -17.69 -21.55
C GLY A 119 -19.05 -16.86 -20.91
N GLN A 120 -19.63 -17.40 -19.84
CA GLN A 120 -20.67 -16.71 -19.09
C GLN A 120 -20.06 -15.57 -18.26
N GLY A 121 -20.64 -14.38 -18.38
CA GLY A 121 -20.15 -13.19 -17.68
C GLY A 121 -20.78 -12.96 -16.32
N ILE A 122 -20.15 -12.07 -15.56
CA ILE A 122 -20.69 -11.49 -14.33
C ILE A 122 -20.60 -9.97 -14.38
N VAL A 123 -21.36 -9.31 -13.51
CA VAL A 123 -21.09 -7.95 -13.06
C VAL A 123 -20.97 -7.96 -11.54
N SER A 124 -19.93 -7.31 -11.00
CA SER A 124 -19.78 -7.07 -9.57
C SER A 124 -19.51 -5.59 -9.29
N PHE A 125 -19.99 -5.08 -8.17
CA PHE A 125 -19.77 -3.69 -7.76
C PHE A 125 -20.00 -3.55 -6.25
N TRP A 126 -19.44 -2.51 -5.66
CA TRP A 126 -19.72 -2.13 -4.28
C TRP A 126 -20.83 -1.10 -4.25
N MET A 127 -21.78 -1.25 -3.34
CA MET A 127 -22.84 -0.27 -3.10
C MET A 127 -22.86 0.12 -1.63
N TYR A 128 -22.89 1.43 -1.36
CA TYR A 128 -23.01 1.92 0.01
C TYR A 128 -24.44 1.78 0.48
N ARG A 129 -24.61 1.08 1.60
CA ARG A 129 -25.88 0.84 2.26
C ARG A 129 -25.93 1.69 3.53
N SER A 130 -27.10 2.25 3.85
CA SER A 130 -27.27 3.14 5.00
C SER A 130 -28.57 2.88 5.77
N ILE A 131 -28.56 3.19 7.07
CA ILE A 131 -29.75 3.25 7.94
C ILE A 131 -30.66 4.43 7.62
N ASP A 132 -30.18 5.42 6.85
CA ASP A 132 -30.91 6.65 6.54
C ASP A 132 -32.18 6.36 5.71
N SER A 133 -33.24 7.11 5.98
CA SER A 133 -34.55 6.98 5.32
C SER A 133 -35.01 5.52 5.16
N PRO A 134 -35.13 4.73 6.26
CA PRO A 134 -35.36 3.29 6.19
C PRO A 134 -36.77 2.92 5.68
N GLY A 135 -37.69 3.89 5.61
CA GLY A 135 -39.01 3.75 5.02
C GLY A 135 -39.05 4.00 3.50
N ALA A 136 -38.01 4.64 2.93
CA ALA A 136 -37.94 4.86 1.49
C ALA A 136 -37.47 3.57 0.78
N PRO A 137 -38.18 3.08 -0.25
CA PRO A 137 -37.74 1.94 -1.04
C PRO A 137 -36.74 2.32 -2.15
N ASP A 138 -35.85 3.31 -1.91
CA ASP A 138 -34.83 3.65 -2.90
C ASP A 138 -33.99 2.42 -3.21
N SER A 139 -33.75 2.17 -4.49
CA SER A 139 -33.08 0.96 -4.91
C SER A 139 -32.28 1.14 -6.18
N LEU A 140 -31.25 0.32 -6.32
CA LEU A 140 -30.48 0.17 -7.54
C LEU A 140 -30.91 -1.13 -8.21
N GLY A 141 -31.31 -1.03 -9.47
CA GLY A 141 -31.50 -2.14 -10.35
C GLY A 141 -30.30 -2.36 -11.26
N VAL A 142 -30.12 -3.62 -11.67
CA VAL A 142 -29.05 -4.03 -12.58
C VAL A 142 -29.67 -4.82 -13.73
N TRP A 143 -29.30 -4.46 -14.95
CA TRP A 143 -29.76 -5.11 -16.18
C TRP A 143 -28.59 -5.37 -17.11
N VAL A 144 -28.83 -6.28 -18.05
CA VAL A 144 -27.99 -6.49 -19.22
C VAL A 144 -28.79 -6.22 -20.49
N ASN A 145 -28.14 -5.68 -21.52
CA ASN A 145 -28.72 -5.46 -22.83
C ASN A 145 -27.67 -5.64 -23.94
N THR A 146 -28.12 -5.73 -25.19
CA THR A 146 -27.27 -5.76 -26.40
C THR A 146 -27.18 -4.40 -27.10
N VAL A 147 -27.86 -3.38 -26.57
CA VAL A 147 -27.80 -1.98 -27.02
C VAL A 147 -27.52 -1.06 -25.82
N PRO A 148 -26.90 0.12 -26.02
CA PRO A 148 -26.45 1.00 -24.94
C PRO A 148 -27.56 1.93 -24.43
N ASP A 149 -28.78 1.43 -24.28
CA ASP A 149 -29.94 2.18 -23.80
C ASP A 149 -30.95 1.24 -23.11
N SER A 150 -31.97 1.84 -22.49
CA SER A 150 -33.08 1.11 -21.89
C SER A 150 -34.13 0.59 -22.89
N ALA A 151 -33.82 0.62 -24.20
CA ALA A 151 -34.68 0.13 -25.27
C ALA A 151 -34.24 -1.26 -25.78
N GLY A 152 -35.10 -1.89 -26.59
CA GLY A 152 -34.77 -3.14 -27.29
C GLY A 152 -35.30 -4.42 -26.64
N ALA A 153 -35.32 -5.49 -27.45
CA ALA A 153 -35.96 -6.77 -27.11
C ALA A 153 -35.21 -7.60 -26.04
N ASN A 154 -33.95 -7.29 -25.80
CA ASN A 154 -33.08 -8.05 -24.88
C ASN A 154 -32.83 -7.33 -23.55
N PHE A 155 -33.57 -6.26 -23.23
CA PHE A 155 -33.41 -5.58 -21.95
C PHE A 155 -33.82 -6.49 -20.78
N THR A 156 -32.82 -7.08 -20.12
CA THR A 156 -33.02 -8.21 -19.20
C THR A 156 -32.60 -7.85 -17.78
N TRP A 157 -33.52 -8.07 -16.84
CA TRP A 157 -33.32 -7.83 -15.41
C TRP A 157 -32.37 -8.85 -14.78
N LEU A 158 -31.37 -8.37 -14.05
CA LEU A 158 -30.45 -9.20 -13.26
C LEU A 158 -30.82 -9.19 -11.77
N GLY A 159 -31.24 -8.03 -11.24
CA GLY A 159 -31.68 -7.94 -9.84
C GLY A 159 -31.74 -6.52 -9.30
N GLN A 160 -32.22 -6.42 -8.05
CA GLN A 160 -32.39 -5.16 -7.32
C GLN A 160 -31.70 -5.21 -5.97
N ILE A 161 -31.17 -4.07 -5.57
CA ILE A 161 -30.60 -3.82 -4.26
C ILE A 161 -31.29 -2.60 -3.67
N ARG A 162 -32.01 -2.80 -2.57
CA ARG A 162 -32.54 -1.68 -1.78
C ARG A 162 -31.38 -0.88 -1.17
N ARG A 163 -31.43 0.44 -1.09
CA ARG A 163 -30.38 1.24 -0.42
C ARG A 163 -30.37 1.04 1.09
N ALA A 164 -31.55 1.08 1.72
CA ALA A 164 -31.70 1.00 3.17
C ALA A 164 -31.18 -0.33 3.73
N SER A 165 -30.35 -0.30 4.78
CA SER A 165 -29.79 -1.47 5.47
C SER A 165 -29.82 -1.27 6.99
N PRO A 166 -29.82 -2.34 7.80
CA PRO A 166 -29.70 -2.21 9.26
C PRO A 166 -28.38 -1.57 9.74
N THR A 167 -27.34 -1.61 8.91
CA THR A 167 -26.02 -1.06 9.22
C THR A 167 -25.44 -0.30 8.03
N ASN A 168 -24.68 0.76 8.34
CA ASN A 168 -23.95 1.54 7.35
C ASN A 168 -22.72 0.78 6.87
N GLY A 169 -22.47 0.77 5.57
CA GLY A 169 -21.26 0.17 5.03
C GLY A 169 -21.32 -0.07 3.52
N TRP A 170 -20.15 -0.35 2.95
CA TRP A 170 -20.03 -0.83 1.58
C TRP A 170 -20.25 -2.34 1.54
N TYR A 171 -21.10 -2.79 0.62
CA TYR A 171 -21.39 -4.21 0.39
C TYR A 171 -21.18 -4.52 -1.08
N GLN A 172 -20.48 -5.62 -1.36
CA GLN A 172 -20.29 -6.10 -2.71
C GLN A 172 -21.51 -6.90 -3.17
N TYR A 173 -21.96 -6.66 -4.40
CA TYR A 173 -23.00 -7.42 -5.07
C TYR A 173 -22.45 -7.97 -6.37
N THR A 174 -22.80 -9.22 -6.68
CA THR A 174 -22.42 -9.89 -7.93
C THR A 174 -23.64 -10.53 -8.57
N PHE A 175 -23.87 -10.26 -9.84
CA PHE A 175 -24.91 -10.89 -10.65
C PHE A 175 -24.31 -11.70 -11.78
N LEU A 176 -24.86 -12.90 -11.99
CA LEU A 176 -24.56 -13.72 -13.14
C LEU A 176 -25.31 -13.17 -14.35
N ILE A 177 -24.60 -12.97 -15.46
CA ILE A 177 -25.23 -12.59 -16.73
C ILE A 177 -25.82 -13.86 -17.36
N PRO A 178 -27.10 -13.85 -17.82
CA PRO A 178 -27.70 -15.02 -18.44
C PRO A 178 -26.89 -15.52 -19.63
N ALA A 179 -26.72 -16.85 -19.76
CA ALA A 179 -25.91 -17.47 -20.82
C ALA A 179 -26.44 -17.20 -22.24
N SER A 180 -27.65 -16.65 -22.38
CA SER A 180 -28.18 -16.13 -23.65
C SER A 180 -27.43 -14.91 -24.17
N PHE A 181 -26.75 -14.15 -23.30
CA PHE A 181 -25.85 -13.05 -23.69
C PHE A 181 -24.46 -13.60 -23.93
N ASN A 182 -24.22 -14.11 -25.14
CA ASN A 182 -22.97 -14.76 -25.56
C ASN A 182 -22.33 -14.09 -26.78
N GLY A 183 -22.84 -12.91 -27.17
CA GLY A 183 -22.34 -12.12 -28.28
C GLY A 183 -21.15 -11.23 -27.91
N ALA A 184 -20.58 -10.58 -28.94
CA ALA A 184 -19.47 -9.64 -28.79
C ALA A 184 -19.87 -8.27 -28.22
N THR A 185 -21.18 -7.99 -28.15
CA THR A 185 -21.71 -6.68 -27.76
C THR A 185 -22.79 -6.85 -26.70
N ASN A 186 -22.43 -6.47 -25.48
CA ASN A 186 -23.31 -6.44 -24.32
C ASN A 186 -23.02 -5.18 -23.50
N TYR A 187 -23.99 -4.76 -22.71
CA TYR A 187 -23.92 -3.58 -21.85
C TYR A 187 -24.55 -3.93 -20.50
N ILE A 188 -23.99 -3.41 -19.41
CA ILE A 188 -24.65 -3.40 -18.11
C ILE A 188 -25.26 -2.01 -17.90
N LEU A 189 -26.48 -2.01 -17.39
CA LEU A 189 -27.21 -0.79 -17.05
C LEU A 189 -27.51 -0.78 -15.55
N PHE A 190 -27.12 0.31 -14.91
CA PHE A 190 -27.42 0.62 -13.51
C PHE A 190 -28.52 1.67 -13.47
N GLY A 191 -29.72 1.26 -13.09
CA GLY A 191 -30.88 2.14 -12.95
C GLY A 191 -31.20 2.36 -11.49
N ALA A 192 -31.40 3.60 -11.05
CA ALA A 192 -31.84 3.89 -9.70
C ALA A 192 -33.32 4.24 -9.67
N TRP A 193 -34.01 3.84 -8.61
CA TRP A 193 -35.33 4.32 -8.26
C TRP A 193 -35.26 5.14 -6.99
N GLY A 194 -35.71 6.39 -7.08
CA GLY A 194 -35.86 7.27 -5.93
C GLY A 194 -37.29 7.31 -5.44
N PHE A 195 -37.47 7.22 -4.12
CA PHE A 195 -38.76 7.41 -3.46
C PHE A 195 -38.65 8.47 -2.36
N GLY A 196 -37.87 9.53 -2.64
CA GLY A 196 -37.63 10.65 -1.73
C GLY A 196 -36.69 10.35 -0.58
N GLY A 197 -35.91 9.27 -0.66
CA GLY A 197 -34.90 8.97 0.34
C GLY A 197 -33.52 9.52 -0.01
N ALA A 198 -32.50 8.80 0.46
CA ALA A 198 -31.10 9.24 0.37
C ALA A 198 -30.42 8.72 -0.90
N ASN A 199 -29.37 9.41 -1.35
CA ASN A 199 -28.64 9.11 -2.58
C ASN A 199 -28.12 7.66 -2.60
N ILE A 200 -27.93 7.16 -3.81
CA ILE A 200 -27.30 5.87 -4.04
C ILE A 200 -25.86 6.11 -4.51
N TYR A 201 -24.95 5.35 -3.92
CA TYR A 201 -23.52 5.37 -4.24
C TYR A 201 -23.08 3.97 -4.67
N ILE A 202 -22.37 3.88 -5.80
CA ILE A 202 -21.68 2.67 -6.24
C ILE A 202 -20.21 2.97 -6.52
N ASP A 203 -19.39 1.94 -6.39
CA ASP A 203 -17.95 2.03 -6.59
C ASP A 203 -17.37 0.69 -7.06
N ASP A 204 -16.14 0.72 -7.58
CA ASP A 204 -15.35 -0.46 -7.97
C ASP A 204 -16.15 -1.47 -8.82
N VAL A 205 -16.70 -1.00 -9.95
CA VAL A 205 -17.52 -1.81 -10.85
C VAL A 205 -16.62 -2.68 -11.73
N SER A 206 -16.92 -3.97 -11.79
CA SER A 206 -16.25 -4.95 -12.66
C SER A 206 -17.25 -5.76 -13.48
N PHE A 207 -16.95 -6.04 -14.74
CA PHE A 207 -17.85 -6.80 -15.61
C PHE A 207 -17.13 -7.51 -16.76
N GLY A 208 -17.67 -8.65 -17.19
CA GLY A 208 -17.11 -9.48 -18.26
C GLY A 208 -17.07 -10.96 -17.89
N VAL A 209 -16.28 -11.75 -18.63
CA VAL A 209 -16.11 -13.19 -18.37
C VAL A 209 -14.98 -13.40 -17.36
N PRO A 210 -15.25 -13.98 -16.18
CA PRO A 210 -14.20 -14.32 -15.23
C PRO A 210 -13.23 -15.33 -15.83
N ALA A 211 -11.93 -15.09 -15.64
CA ALA A 211 -10.88 -15.99 -16.10
C ALA A 211 -10.35 -16.87 -14.95
N ASN A 212 -9.84 -18.04 -15.30
CA ASN A 212 -9.02 -18.83 -14.39
C ASN A 212 -7.78 -18.01 -13.98
N MET A 213 -7.39 -18.14 -12.71
CA MET A 213 -6.21 -17.47 -12.22
C MET A 213 -4.96 -17.94 -12.98
N THR A 214 -4.10 -16.99 -13.35
CA THR A 214 -2.85 -17.21 -14.08
C THR A 214 -1.73 -16.41 -13.43
N TYR A 215 -0.52 -16.97 -13.48
CA TYR A 215 0.68 -16.31 -12.98
C TYR A 215 1.16 -15.24 -13.97
N VAL A 216 1.51 -14.06 -13.45
CA VAL A 216 2.05 -12.94 -14.24
C VAL A 216 3.53 -12.73 -13.93
N SER A 217 3.88 -12.46 -12.67
CA SER A 217 5.27 -12.20 -12.27
C SER A 217 5.54 -12.45 -10.79
N SER A 218 6.82 -12.61 -10.45
CA SER A 218 7.29 -12.64 -9.06
C SER A 218 8.65 -11.97 -8.94
N ASN A 219 8.65 -10.73 -8.41
CA ASN A 219 9.79 -9.83 -8.44
C ASN A 219 10.36 -9.60 -7.04
N VAL A 220 11.24 -10.49 -6.59
CA VAL A 220 11.77 -10.42 -5.21
C VAL A 220 12.65 -9.18 -5.04
N THR A 221 12.45 -8.47 -3.92
CA THR A 221 13.29 -7.34 -3.53
C THR A 221 13.89 -7.55 -2.15
N VAL A 222 15.04 -6.93 -1.90
CA VAL A 222 15.75 -7.03 -0.62
C VAL A 222 15.64 -5.71 0.13
N ASN A 223 15.43 -5.78 1.43
CA ASN A 223 15.72 -4.66 2.31
C ASN A 223 17.24 -4.59 2.54
N THR A 224 17.85 -3.43 2.32
CA THR A 224 19.29 -3.20 2.54
C THR A 224 19.59 -2.32 3.75
N ASN A 225 18.56 -1.84 4.45
CA ASN A 225 18.74 -1.05 5.66
C ASN A 225 19.42 -1.90 6.75
N PRO A 226 20.25 -1.32 7.62
CA PRO A 226 20.87 -2.06 8.72
C PRO A 226 19.82 -2.71 9.63
N VAL A 227 20.21 -3.77 10.32
CA VAL A 227 19.36 -4.46 11.30
C VAL A 227 20.09 -4.59 12.63
N SER A 228 19.38 -4.46 13.74
CA SER A 228 19.98 -4.52 15.07
C SER A 228 19.97 -5.93 15.64
N PRO A 229 20.94 -6.30 16.50
CA PRO A 229 20.84 -7.48 17.33
C PRO A 229 19.60 -7.45 18.23
N ASN A 230 19.11 -8.64 18.62
CA ASN A 230 17.98 -8.81 19.55
C ASN A 230 16.65 -8.16 19.11
N THR A 231 16.43 -7.98 17.81
CA THR A 231 15.13 -7.52 17.27
C THR A 231 14.37 -8.67 16.62
N VAL A 232 13.05 -8.54 16.51
CA VAL A 232 12.16 -9.55 15.94
C VAL A 232 11.51 -9.07 14.66
N GLU A 233 11.04 -10.00 13.82
CA GLU A 233 10.19 -9.71 12.65
C GLU A 233 10.83 -8.72 11.65
N ASN A 234 12.16 -8.75 11.54
CA ASN A 234 12.89 -7.85 10.65
C ASN A 234 12.74 -8.30 9.20
N GLN A 235 12.06 -7.51 8.37
CA GLN A 235 11.96 -7.78 6.92
C GLN A 235 13.34 -7.95 6.28
N VAL A 236 13.54 -9.06 5.59
CA VAL A 236 14.76 -9.37 4.83
C VAL A 236 14.50 -9.25 3.34
N ILE A 237 13.50 -9.98 2.83
CA ILE A 237 13.06 -9.90 1.43
C ILE A 237 11.54 -9.71 1.33
N SER A 238 11.13 -8.97 0.30
CA SER A 238 9.75 -8.94 -0.20
C SER A 238 9.63 -9.92 -1.36
N ILE A 239 8.52 -10.64 -1.41
CA ILE A 239 8.17 -11.60 -2.45
C ILE A 239 6.79 -11.20 -3.01
N PRO A 240 6.71 -10.18 -3.87
CA PRO A 240 5.50 -9.86 -4.61
C PRO A 240 5.18 -10.99 -5.61
N LEU A 241 3.94 -11.44 -5.62
CA LEU A 241 3.42 -12.44 -6.53
C LEU A 241 2.20 -11.90 -7.25
N THR A 242 2.36 -11.56 -8.52
CA THR A 242 1.29 -10.99 -9.35
C THR A 242 0.58 -12.09 -10.12
N VAL A 243 -0.74 -12.11 -9.99
CA VAL A 243 -1.65 -13.03 -10.69
C VAL A 243 -2.82 -12.25 -11.31
N THR A 244 -3.42 -12.78 -12.37
CA THR A 244 -4.67 -12.27 -12.96
C THR A 244 -5.70 -13.38 -13.10
N GLY A 245 -6.99 -13.05 -13.09
CA GLY A 245 -8.10 -14.01 -13.04
C GLY A 245 -8.54 -14.30 -11.61
N THR A 246 -9.84 -14.57 -11.46
CA THR A 246 -10.52 -14.73 -10.16
C THR A 246 -11.08 -16.13 -9.95
N LEU A 247 -11.22 -16.93 -11.00
CA LEU A 247 -11.69 -18.31 -10.88
C LEU A 247 -10.56 -19.24 -10.44
N SER A 248 -10.92 -20.20 -9.60
CA SER A 248 -9.99 -21.18 -9.01
C SER A 248 -8.72 -20.53 -8.43
N PRO A 249 -8.85 -19.64 -7.41
CA PRO A 249 -7.71 -18.93 -6.86
C PRO A 249 -6.56 -19.87 -6.48
N PHE A 250 -5.34 -19.50 -6.85
CA PHE A 250 -4.16 -20.25 -6.46
C PHE A 250 -4.02 -20.27 -4.94
N ASN A 251 -3.65 -21.42 -4.40
CA ASN A 251 -3.32 -21.56 -2.98
C ASN A 251 -1.81 -21.79 -2.84
N ILE A 252 -1.09 -20.83 -2.26
CA ILE A 252 0.34 -20.94 -2.00
C ILE A 252 0.56 -21.83 -0.79
N SER A 253 1.21 -22.96 -1.03
CA SER A 253 1.36 -24.05 -0.06
C SER A 253 2.75 -24.10 0.56
N LYS A 254 3.77 -23.54 -0.12
CA LYS A 254 5.16 -23.62 0.33
C LYS A 254 6.05 -22.58 -0.32
N PHE A 255 7.01 -22.08 0.46
CA PHE A 255 8.20 -21.38 -0.02
C PHE A 255 9.44 -22.22 0.27
N LYS A 256 10.32 -22.37 -0.73
CA LYS A 256 11.67 -22.91 -0.53
C LYS A 256 12.67 -21.76 -0.56
N LEU A 257 13.48 -21.69 0.49
CA LEU A 257 14.30 -20.54 0.79
C LEU A 257 15.71 -21.00 1.15
N ARG A 258 16.68 -20.09 1.03
CA ARG A 258 18.05 -20.29 1.52
C ARG A 258 18.54 -19.07 2.25
N THR A 259 19.36 -19.26 3.27
CA THR A 259 20.11 -18.17 3.94
C THR A 259 21.31 -17.69 3.11
N ALA A 260 21.28 -17.85 1.79
CA ALA A 260 22.40 -17.53 0.92
C ALA A 260 22.74 -16.03 0.98
N GLY A 261 24.03 -15.72 1.11
CA GLY A 261 24.54 -14.37 1.36
C GLY A 261 24.54 -13.94 2.82
N THR A 262 24.07 -14.79 3.75
CA THR A 262 24.22 -14.55 5.19
C THR A 262 25.57 -15.04 5.67
N THR A 263 26.28 -14.26 6.48
CA THR A 263 27.63 -14.60 6.97
C THR A 263 27.62 -15.72 8.00
N ASN A 264 26.82 -15.59 9.08
CA ASN A 264 26.77 -16.58 10.16
C ASN A 264 25.32 -16.93 10.56
N PRO A 265 24.55 -17.65 9.70
CA PRO A 265 23.14 -17.90 9.92
C PRO A 265 22.81 -18.52 11.29
N SER A 266 23.62 -19.48 11.74
CA SER A 266 23.44 -20.20 13.00
C SER A 266 23.60 -19.32 14.24
N ASN A 267 24.36 -18.23 14.14
CA ASN A 267 24.55 -17.30 15.23
C ASN A 267 23.63 -16.08 15.11
N ASP A 268 23.37 -15.61 13.89
CA ASP A 268 22.68 -14.33 13.69
C ASP A 268 21.17 -14.46 13.61
N ILE A 269 20.65 -15.63 13.20
CA ILE A 269 19.22 -15.81 12.92
C ILE A 269 18.60 -16.79 13.92
N ARG A 270 17.66 -16.30 14.73
CA ARG A 270 16.88 -17.13 15.65
C ARG A 270 15.72 -17.84 14.96
N ASN A 271 14.94 -17.10 14.17
CA ASN A 271 13.76 -17.62 13.49
C ASN A 271 13.61 -16.99 12.10
N ALA A 272 13.09 -17.77 11.15
CA ALA A 272 12.53 -17.29 9.89
C ALA A 272 11.00 -17.42 9.90
N LYS A 273 10.33 -16.37 9.43
CA LYS A 273 8.87 -16.27 9.33
C LYS A 273 8.48 -15.61 8.02
N ILE A 274 7.35 -16.01 7.43
CA ILE A 274 6.74 -15.26 6.32
C ILE A 274 5.48 -14.56 6.83
N TYR A 275 5.32 -13.29 6.51
CA TYR A 275 4.06 -12.57 6.67
C TYR A 275 3.40 -12.37 5.30
N TYR A 276 2.07 -12.44 5.26
CA TYR A 276 1.26 -12.12 4.09
C TYR A 276 0.45 -10.86 4.36
N THR A 277 0.56 -9.86 3.50
CA THR A 277 -0.15 -8.58 3.62
C THR A 277 -1.22 -8.36 2.56
N GLY A 278 -1.66 -9.41 1.87
CA GLY A 278 -2.65 -9.27 0.81
C GLY A 278 -2.12 -8.42 -0.33
N LEU A 279 -2.94 -7.46 -0.75
CA LEU A 279 -2.59 -6.46 -1.77
C LEU A 279 -1.88 -5.23 -1.19
N TYR A 280 -1.66 -5.17 0.13
CA TYR A 280 -1.00 -4.05 0.78
C TYR A 280 0.52 -4.17 0.60
N GLY A 281 1.08 -3.35 -0.30
CA GLY A 281 2.48 -3.39 -0.72
C GLY A 281 3.51 -2.86 0.28
N THR A 282 3.15 -2.68 1.55
CA THR A 282 4.05 -2.24 2.63
C THR A 282 4.09 -3.28 3.74
N PHE A 283 5.30 -3.65 4.17
CA PHE A 283 5.46 -4.59 5.28
C PHE A 283 4.93 -4.01 6.59
N THR A 284 4.18 -4.83 7.32
CA THR A 284 3.68 -4.54 8.67
C THR A 284 3.40 -5.86 9.37
N THR A 285 3.37 -5.85 10.70
CA THR A 285 2.95 -7.00 11.53
C THR A 285 1.63 -6.74 12.24
N SER A 286 0.99 -5.59 11.96
CA SER A 286 -0.35 -5.30 12.44
C SER A 286 -1.35 -6.34 11.93
N SER A 287 -2.06 -6.99 12.84
CA SER A 287 -3.08 -8.00 12.54
C SER A 287 -4.21 -7.51 11.62
N GLN A 288 -4.38 -6.19 11.48
CA GLN A 288 -5.31 -5.59 10.53
C GLN A 288 -4.90 -5.80 9.07
N TYR A 289 -3.59 -5.88 8.82
CA TYR A 289 -3.02 -5.84 7.47
C TYR A 289 -2.10 -7.02 7.16
N ALA A 290 -1.71 -7.79 8.18
CA ALA A 290 -0.75 -8.85 8.05
C ALA A 290 -1.20 -10.10 8.80
N THR A 291 -0.92 -11.25 8.19
CA THR A 291 -1.13 -12.57 8.78
C THR A 291 0.17 -13.36 8.69
N LEU A 292 0.50 -14.12 9.74
CA LEU A 292 1.64 -15.04 9.69
C LEU A 292 1.30 -16.19 8.74
N TYR A 293 2.14 -16.38 7.73
CA TYR A 293 2.03 -17.49 6.80
C TYR A 293 2.80 -18.71 7.32
N GLY A 294 2.08 -19.82 7.49
CA GLY A 294 2.69 -21.11 7.74
C GLY A 294 3.43 -21.20 9.08
N ASN A 295 4.38 -22.14 9.14
CA ASN A 295 5.14 -22.42 10.35
C ASN A 295 6.38 -21.50 10.50
N VAL A 296 6.79 -21.29 11.75
CA VAL A 296 8.07 -20.65 12.09
C VAL A 296 9.21 -21.66 11.98
N VAL A 297 10.30 -21.29 11.30
CA VAL A 297 11.52 -22.11 11.21
C VAL A 297 12.57 -21.55 12.15
N ALA A 298 12.97 -22.34 13.16
CA ALA A 298 14.02 -21.96 14.09
C ALA A 298 15.42 -22.22 13.50
N ASN A 299 16.37 -21.32 13.78
CA ASN A 299 17.79 -21.39 13.42
C ASN A 299 18.05 -21.84 11.96
N PRO A 300 17.47 -21.18 10.94
CA PRO A 300 17.68 -21.55 9.55
C PRO A 300 19.17 -21.43 9.18
N ASN A 301 19.72 -22.46 8.52
CA ASN A 301 21.10 -22.47 8.05
C ASN A 301 21.21 -23.29 6.76
N GLY A 302 21.46 -22.62 5.64
CA GLY A 302 21.38 -23.23 4.31
C GLY A 302 19.95 -23.24 3.79
N SER A 303 19.53 -24.34 3.19
CA SER A 303 18.18 -24.51 2.63
C SER A 303 17.15 -24.82 3.70
N PHE A 304 16.00 -24.15 3.62
CA PHE A 304 14.85 -24.38 4.48
C PHE A 304 13.54 -24.17 3.73
N GLU A 305 12.44 -24.66 4.29
CA GLU A 305 11.11 -24.53 3.70
C GLU A 305 10.13 -23.98 4.74
N ILE A 306 9.23 -23.09 4.30
CA ILE A 306 8.09 -22.64 5.10
C ILE A 306 6.83 -23.10 4.37
N ALA A 307 6.10 -24.02 4.98
CA ALA A 307 4.83 -24.55 4.47
C ALA A 307 3.65 -23.85 5.15
N GLY A 308 2.59 -23.58 4.39
CA GLY A 308 1.37 -22.93 4.84
C GLY A 308 0.25 -23.13 3.83
N ALA A 309 -0.79 -22.31 3.89
CA ALA A 309 -1.87 -22.30 2.90
C ALA A 309 -2.40 -20.86 2.79
N GLN A 310 -2.28 -20.25 1.61
CA GLN A 310 -2.79 -18.90 1.37
C GLN A 310 -3.41 -18.79 -0.02
N ASN A 311 -4.72 -18.53 -0.07
CA ASN A 311 -5.37 -18.18 -1.33
C ASN A 311 -4.93 -16.78 -1.77
N LEU A 312 -4.67 -16.62 -3.07
CA LEU A 312 -4.33 -15.33 -3.64
C LEU A 312 -5.59 -14.56 -4.06
N PHE A 313 -5.50 -13.23 -3.99
CA PHE A 313 -6.45 -12.34 -4.66
C PHE A 313 -5.93 -12.00 -6.06
N GLU A 314 -6.81 -11.60 -6.98
CA GLU A 314 -6.36 -11.02 -8.24
C GLU A 314 -5.51 -9.76 -7.98
N GLY A 315 -4.40 -9.60 -8.71
CA GLY A 315 -3.42 -8.55 -8.50
C GLY A 315 -2.12 -9.01 -7.82
N THR A 316 -1.38 -8.07 -7.25
CA THR A 316 -0.08 -8.33 -6.61
C THR A 316 -0.24 -8.67 -5.14
N ASN A 317 0.07 -9.91 -4.80
CA ASN A 317 0.02 -10.45 -3.45
C ASN A 317 1.40 -10.37 -2.80
N TYR A 318 1.50 -9.81 -1.61
CA TYR A 318 2.78 -9.54 -0.96
C TYR A 318 3.07 -10.52 0.18
N PHE A 319 4.17 -11.25 0.04
CA PHE A 319 4.75 -12.07 1.10
C PHE A 319 6.09 -11.47 1.54
N TRP A 320 6.42 -11.58 2.83
CA TRP A 320 7.60 -10.95 3.42
C TRP A 320 8.34 -11.96 4.27
N LEU A 321 9.55 -12.34 3.87
CA LEU A 321 10.41 -13.13 4.74
C LEU A 321 11.04 -12.20 5.77
N THR A 322 10.91 -12.57 7.03
CA THR A 322 11.50 -11.85 8.17
C THR A 322 12.41 -12.78 8.96
N TYR A 323 13.44 -12.19 9.57
CA TYR A 323 14.28 -12.86 10.56
C TYR A 323 14.12 -12.22 11.94
N ASP A 324 14.03 -13.07 12.97
CA ASP A 324 14.34 -12.66 14.33
C ASP A 324 15.87 -12.72 14.49
N ILE A 325 16.51 -11.60 14.80
CA ILE A 325 17.96 -11.51 14.98
C ILE A 325 18.30 -11.89 16.42
N THR A 326 19.27 -12.78 16.62
CA THR A 326 19.66 -13.20 17.97
C THR A 326 20.29 -12.03 18.75
N SER A 327 20.33 -12.16 20.08
CA SER A 327 21.09 -11.22 20.91
C SER A 327 22.60 -11.41 20.81
N GLY A 328 23.06 -12.54 20.28
CA GLY A 328 24.48 -12.85 20.05
C GLY A 328 24.96 -12.53 18.64
N ALA A 329 24.10 -11.94 17.80
CA ALA A 329 24.42 -11.61 16.42
C ALA A 329 25.66 -10.72 16.34
N ILE A 330 26.56 -11.04 15.40
CA ILE A 330 27.86 -10.39 15.32
C ILE A 330 27.72 -9.09 14.52
N GLN A 331 28.28 -8.00 15.06
CA GLN A 331 28.33 -6.72 14.37
C GLN A 331 29.08 -6.86 13.04
N SER A 332 28.59 -6.21 11.99
CA SER A 332 29.11 -6.27 10.62
C SER A 332 28.83 -7.58 9.85
N ASP A 333 28.25 -8.60 10.48
CA ASP A 333 27.74 -9.76 9.73
C ASP A 333 26.54 -9.33 8.87
N THR A 334 26.32 -10.05 7.77
CA THR A 334 25.21 -9.79 6.84
C THR A 334 24.14 -10.84 7.02
N VAL A 335 22.86 -10.42 7.04
CA VAL A 335 21.70 -11.31 6.90
C VAL A 335 21.04 -11.12 5.54
N SER A 336 20.81 -12.23 4.85
CA SER A 336 20.31 -12.28 3.48
C SER A 336 19.41 -13.50 3.29
N ALA A 337 18.63 -13.51 2.23
CA ALA A 337 17.83 -14.65 1.85
C ALA A 337 17.66 -14.75 0.34
N VAL A 338 17.49 -15.99 -0.12
CA VAL A 338 17.06 -16.32 -1.48
C VAL A 338 15.71 -17.04 -1.40
N CYS A 339 14.78 -16.68 -2.29
CA CYS A 339 13.58 -17.45 -2.56
C CYS A 339 13.79 -18.28 -3.83
N ASP A 340 14.01 -19.58 -3.67
CA ASP A 340 14.27 -20.49 -4.80
C ASP A 340 13.00 -20.88 -5.53
N SER A 341 11.91 -21.11 -4.78
CA SER A 341 10.64 -21.49 -5.36
C SER A 341 9.44 -21.12 -4.52
N ILE A 342 8.36 -20.74 -5.19
CA ILE A 342 7.00 -20.62 -4.63
C ILE A 342 6.17 -21.78 -5.21
N ILE A 343 5.52 -22.53 -4.33
CA ILE A 343 4.78 -23.75 -4.71
C ILE A 343 3.34 -23.64 -4.22
N GLY A 344 2.39 -23.95 -5.09
CA GLY A 344 0.97 -23.91 -4.75
C GLY A 344 0.08 -24.72 -5.68
N SER A 345 -1.16 -24.98 -5.25
CA SER A 345 -2.17 -25.56 -6.13
C SER A 345 -2.60 -24.54 -7.19
N GLY A 346 -2.74 -24.99 -8.44
CA GLY A 346 -3.05 -24.13 -9.58
C GLY A 346 -1.83 -23.46 -10.20
N ILE A 347 -0.92 -22.91 -9.39
CA ILE A 347 0.31 -22.25 -9.89
C ILE A 347 1.46 -23.21 -10.19
N GLY A 348 1.47 -24.40 -9.58
CA GLY A 348 2.58 -25.35 -9.69
C GLY A 348 3.80 -24.88 -8.89
N SER A 349 4.99 -24.94 -9.50
CA SER A 349 6.24 -24.47 -8.90
C SER A 349 6.84 -23.39 -9.80
N ILE A 350 7.01 -22.19 -9.25
CA ILE A 350 7.65 -21.06 -9.93
C ILE A 350 8.95 -20.66 -9.24
N SER A 351 9.91 -20.14 -10.00
CA SER A 351 11.17 -19.60 -9.48
C SER A 351 11.16 -18.07 -9.61
N PRO A 352 11.08 -17.33 -8.49
CA PRO A 352 11.06 -15.87 -8.51
C PRO A 352 12.37 -15.24 -9.01
N VAL A 353 12.27 -14.02 -9.54
CA VAL A 353 13.41 -13.30 -10.12
C VAL A 353 13.55 -11.89 -9.51
N PRO A 354 14.78 -11.41 -9.23
CA PRO A 354 15.96 -12.24 -9.00
C PRO A 354 15.73 -13.11 -7.76
N ALA A 355 16.24 -14.35 -7.74
CA ALA A 355 16.12 -15.22 -6.56
C ALA A 355 16.74 -14.56 -5.29
N SER A 356 17.74 -13.68 -5.51
CA SER A 356 18.22 -12.53 -4.72
C SER A 356 19.66 -12.62 -4.13
N PRO A 357 20.59 -11.72 -4.51
CA PRO A 357 21.84 -11.48 -3.79
C PRO A 357 21.93 -10.03 -3.29
N GLY A 358 21.33 -9.77 -2.13
CA GLY A 358 21.47 -8.53 -1.37
C GLY A 358 21.11 -8.82 0.09
N GLY A 359 21.67 -8.08 1.03
CA GLY A 359 21.44 -8.34 2.46
C GLY A 359 21.47 -7.08 3.30
N ARG A 360 21.15 -7.26 4.57
CA ARG A 360 21.19 -6.24 5.61
C ARG A 360 22.41 -6.51 6.47
N VAL A 361 23.19 -5.47 6.74
CA VAL A 361 24.31 -5.60 7.69
C VAL A 361 23.79 -5.43 9.11
N ILE A 362 24.30 -6.25 10.02
CA ILE A 362 23.97 -6.20 11.44
C ILE A 362 24.76 -5.07 12.08
N TYR A 363 24.02 -4.05 12.54
CA TYR A 363 24.57 -2.94 13.29
C TYR A 363 23.66 -2.53 14.44
N THR A 364 24.23 -2.34 15.61
CA THR A 364 23.60 -1.61 16.72
C THR A 364 23.51 -0.12 16.35
N PRO A 365 22.32 0.48 16.25
CA PRO A 365 22.17 1.89 15.91
C PRO A 365 22.78 2.81 16.96
N LEU A 366 22.91 4.09 16.66
CA LEU A 366 23.22 5.08 17.69
C LEU A 366 22.03 5.20 18.65
N SER A 367 22.28 4.94 19.92
CA SER A 367 21.31 5.11 20.99
C SER A 367 20.93 6.58 21.14
N GLY A 368 19.67 6.85 21.50
CA GLY A 368 19.26 8.21 21.86
C GLY A 368 20.14 8.77 22.97
N GLY A 369 20.60 10.02 22.80
CA GLY A 369 21.59 10.60 23.70
C GLY A 369 22.39 11.74 23.08
N THR A 370 23.47 12.11 23.75
CA THR A 370 24.38 13.19 23.33
C THR A 370 25.75 12.64 22.96
N TYR A 371 26.25 13.03 21.80
CA TYR A 371 27.58 12.74 21.26
C TYR A 371 28.34 14.05 21.06
N ILE A 372 29.67 13.97 20.96
CA ILE A 372 30.53 15.13 20.73
C ILE A 372 31.20 15.00 19.36
N ILE A 373 31.20 16.07 18.58
CA ILE A 373 32.03 16.19 17.37
C ILE A 373 33.15 17.19 17.65
N GLY A 374 34.39 16.80 17.37
CA GLY A 374 35.50 17.74 17.31
C GLY A 374 36.87 17.13 17.57
N PRO A 375 37.95 17.92 17.38
CA PRO A 375 39.31 17.40 17.44
C PRO A 375 39.62 16.66 18.75
N GLY A 376 40.31 15.52 18.61
CA GLY A 376 40.72 14.66 19.73
C GLY A 376 39.58 13.88 20.39
N GLN A 377 38.36 13.87 19.84
CA GLN A 377 37.32 12.94 20.27
C GLN A 377 37.60 11.51 19.78
N ILE A 378 37.21 10.54 20.61
CA ILE A 378 37.28 9.09 20.33
C ILE A 378 35.91 8.46 20.59
N SER A 379 35.71 7.22 20.13
CA SER A 379 34.48 6.46 20.38
C SER A 379 34.03 6.52 21.84
N PRO A 380 32.75 6.79 22.14
CA PRO A 380 31.61 6.84 21.19
C PRO A 380 31.44 8.18 20.46
N ASN A 381 32.31 9.16 20.70
CA ASN A 381 32.31 10.47 20.05
C ASN A 381 33.12 10.46 18.75
N TYR A 382 33.13 11.60 18.04
CA TYR A 382 33.63 11.68 16.68
C TYR A 382 34.66 12.80 16.52
N PRO A 383 35.86 12.53 15.98
CA PRO A 383 36.81 13.60 15.72
C PRO A 383 36.29 14.60 14.68
N THR A 384 35.57 14.11 13.65
CA THR A 384 35.11 14.92 12.52
C THR A 384 33.63 14.67 12.18
N PHE A 385 32.99 15.60 11.47
CA PHE A 385 31.66 15.35 10.89
C PHE A 385 31.68 14.19 9.91
N SER A 386 32.72 14.05 9.07
CA SER A 386 32.93 12.85 8.23
C SER A 386 32.77 11.55 9.02
N SER A 387 33.43 11.41 10.17
CA SER A 387 33.34 10.19 10.99
C SER A 387 31.96 10.00 11.62
N ALA A 388 31.31 11.09 12.08
CA ALA A 388 29.95 11.02 12.61
C ALA A 388 28.92 10.64 11.53
N PHE A 389 29.07 11.17 10.32
CA PHE A 389 28.14 10.95 9.22
C PHE A 389 28.34 9.57 8.62
N ALA A 390 29.58 9.08 8.55
CA ALA A 390 29.85 7.68 8.19
C ALA A 390 29.14 6.72 9.15
N ASP A 391 29.21 6.97 10.46
CA ASP A 391 28.58 6.11 11.47
C ASP A 391 27.04 6.20 11.42
N LEU A 392 26.49 7.41 11.24
CA LEU A 392 25.05 7.61 11.03
C LEU A 392 24.54 6.90 9.76
N ASN A 393 25.23 7.07 8.63
CA ASN A 393 24.87 6.44 7.36
C ASN A 393 24.93 4.91 7.45
N LEU A 394 25.87 4.38 8.23
CA LEU A 394 26.10 2.95 8.39
C LEU A 394 25.09 2.29 9.35
N ARG A 395 24.82 2.93 10.49
CA ARG A 395 24.12 2.31 11.62
C ARG A 395 22.71 2.83 11.84
N GLY A 396 22.40 4.04 11.42
CA GLY A 396 21.16 4.71 11.79
C GLY A 396 21.10 5.10 13.27
N ILE A 397 19.89 5.42 13.74
CA ILE A 397 19.59 5.79 15.13
C ILE A 397 18.44 4.95 15.70
N SER A 398 18.41 4.75 17.02
CA SER A 398 17.30 4.10 17.74
C SER A 398 16.55 5.02 18.70
N GLY A 399 16.92 6.30 18.75
CA GLY A 399 16.30 7.33 19.58
C GLY A 399 16.79 8.73 19.17
N PRO A 400 16.31 9.81 19.82
CA PRO A 400 16.75 11.17 19.52
C PRO A 400 18.24 11.36 19.83
N VAL A 401 19.01 11.78 18.83
CA VAL A 401 20.47 11.96 18.92
C VAL A 401 20.81 13.45 18.84
N THR A 402 21.67 13.92 19.74
CA THR A 402 22.24 15.27 19.72
C THR A 402 23.75 15.24 19.61
N PHE A 403 24.31 15.90 18.60
CA PHE A 403 25.74 16.12 18.45
C PHE A 403 26.10 17.52 18.96
N ASN A 404 26.87 17.58 20.04
CA ASN A 404 27.50 18.79 20.57
C ASN A 404 28.83 19.01 19.85
N VAL A 405 28.89 20.02 18.99
CA VAL A 405 30.05 20.32 18.15
C VAL A 405 30.99 21.26 18.89
N LYS A 406 32.23 20.83 19.12
CA LYS A 406 33.28 21.65 19.71
C LYS A 406 33.67 22.79 18.76
N PRO A 407 34.02 23.98 19.28
CA PRO A 407 34.61 25.05 18.48
C PRO A 407 35.88 24.58 17.74
N ALA A 408 35.85 24.65 16.41
CA ALA A 408 36.95 24.32 15.51
C ALA A 408 36.60 24.76 14.08
N ILE A 409 37.60 24.70 13.18
CA ILE A 409 37.40 24.83 11.73
C ILE A 409 37.32 23.41 11.15
N TYR A 410 36.18 23.07 10.55
CA TYR A 410 35.94 21.81 9.86
C TYR A 410 35.97 22.08 8.34
N GLY A 411 36.98 21.56 7.62
CA GLY A 411 37.19 21.84 6.19
C GLY A 411 38.43 21.13 5.61
N THR A 412 38.66 21.25 4.30
CA THR A 412 39.61 20.36 3.57
C THR A 412 41.08 20.79 3.53
N ASP A 413 41.43 22.05 3.80
CA ASP A 413 42.73 22.60 3.34
C ASP A 413 43.66 23.23 4.40
N LEU A 414 43.46 23.00 5.70
CA LEU A 414 44.35 23.60 6.73
C LEU A 414 45.02 22.61 7.68
N GLY A 415 45.12 21.33 7.30
CA GLY A 415 46.12 20.43 7.87
C GLY A 415 45.95 20.04 9.34
N VAL A 416 44.77 20.22 9.94
CA VAL A 416 44.49 19.71 11.29
C VAL A 416 43.50 18.54 11.28
N GLU A 417 42.49 18.51 10.41
CA GLU A 417 41.63 17.32 10.18
C GLU A 417 40.77 17.57 8.92
N VAL A 418 40.76 16.62 7.97
CA VAL A 418 40.15 16.81 6.64
C VAL A 418 38.73 16.24 6.61
N ASP A 419 37.74 17.09 6.38
CA ASP A 419 36.34 16.69 6.12
C ASP A 419 36.12 16.55 4.61
N SER A 420 36.72 15.51 4.01
CA SER A 420 36.84 15.39 2.55
C SER A 420 35.50 15.12 1.85
N THR A 421 34.52 14.52 2.55
CA THR A 421 33.18 14.27 2.03
C THR A 421 32.11 14.28 3.13
N ILE A 422 31.36 15.38 3.24
CA ILE A 422 30.19 15.50 4.11
C ILE A 422 28.95 15.09 3.31
N THR A 423 28.60 13.80 3.30
CA THR A 423 27.32 13.33 2.73
C THR A 423 26.49 12.66 3.81
N LEU A 424 25.32 13.23 4.10
CA LEU A 424 24.34 12.65 5.00
C LEU A 424 23.18 12.13 4.16
N ASN A 425 22.96 10.81 4.19
CA ASN A 425 21.86 10.17 3.47
C ASN A 425 20.57 10.25 4.29
N ALA A 426 19.49 9.67 3.77
CA ALA A 426 18.35 9.34 4.61
C ALA A 426 18.80 8.36 5.69
N ILE A 427 18.75 8.79 6.96
CA ILE A 427 19.26 8.00 8.09
C ILE A 427 18.17 7.06 8.59
N TYR A 428 18.49 5.76 8.62
CA TYR A 428 17.59 4.74 9.15
C TYR A 428 17.22 5.02 10.62
N GLY A 429 15.95 4.84 10.95
CA GLY A 429 15.41 5.06 12.30
C GLY A 429 15.01 6.51 12.62
N THR A 430 15.21 7.45 11.68
CA THR A 430 14.71 8.83 11.84
C THR A 430 13.19 8.91 11.74
N SER A 431 12.59 9.78 12.54
CA SER A 431 11.16 10.06 12.56
C SER A 431 10.91 11.45 13.18
N PRO A 432 9.66 11.95 13.23
CA PRO A 432 9.35 13.17 13.99
C PRO A 432 9.72 13.10 15.48
N ILE A 433 9.87 11.89 16.03
CA ILE A 433 10.30 11.65 17.43
C ILE A 433 11.81 11.41 17.49
N ASN A 434 12.34 10.53 16.62
CA ASN A 434 13.76 10.19 16.56
C ASN A 434 14.49 11.19 15.66
N THR A 435 14.90 12.31 16.24
CA THR A 435 15.57 13.39 15.52
C THR A 435 17.09 13.30 15.62
N ILE A 436 17.78 13.92 14.67
CA ILE A 436 19.23 14.16 14.72
C ILE A 436 19.43 15.67 14.83
N THR A 437 20.03 16.11 15.93
CA THR A 437 20.28 17.52 16.23
C THR A 437 21.76 17.80 16.26
N PHE A 438 22.24 18.80 15.53
CA PHE A 438 23.60 19.33 15.66
C PHE A 438 23.52 20.69 16.35
N LYS A 439 24.30 20.88 17.41
CA LYS A 439 24.37 22.17 18.12
C LYS A 439 25.78 22.45 18.60
N LYS A 440 26.14 23.73 18.67
CA LYS A 440 27.40 24.14 19.29
C LYS A 440 27.44 23.64 20.74
N LYS A 441 28.58 23.09 21.15
CA LYS A 441 28.85 22.73 22.54
C LYS A 441 28.88 24.00 23.40
N SER A 442 27.97 24.10 24.37
CA SER A 442 27.65 25.35 25.08
C SER A 442 28.66 25.75 26.17
N ASP A 443 29.44 24.81 26.66
CA ASP A 443 30.46 24.96 27.71
C ASP A 443 31.86 25.32 27.17
N GLU A 444 32.02 25.50 25.84
CA GLU A 444 33.30 25.87 25.22
C GLU A 444 33.20 27.22 24.49
N ALA A 445 34.16 28.12 24.79
CA ALA A 445 34.30 29.41 24.11
C ALA A 445 34.90 29.23 22.70
N GLY A 446 34.46 30.05 21.73
CA GLY A 446 34.89 29.97 20.34
C GLY A 446 33.75 29.69 19.36
N GLU A 447 34.05 29.66 18.07
CA GLU A 447 33.06 29.47 16.99
C GLU A 447 33.25 28.13 16.30
N VAL A 448 32.16 27.61 15.72
CA VAL A 448 32.18 26.42 14.86
C VAL A 448 32.15 26.93 13.42
N TRP A 449 33.23 26.71 12.68
CA TRP A 449 33.33 27.08 11.27
C TRP A 449 33.28 25.83 10.41
N ILE A 450 32.37 25.81 9.42
CA ILE A 450 32.33 24.76 8.38
C ILE A 450 32.74 25.42 7.06
N GLU A 451 33.92 25.08 6.55
CA GLU A 451 34.49 25.69 5.35
C GLU A 451 34.53 24.71 4.18
N ARG A 452 34.00 25.13 3.03
CA ARG A 452 34.17 24.44 1.74
C ARG A 452 34.80 25.42 0.76
N ARG A 453 36.09 25.26 0.46
CA ARG A 453 36.71 26.01 -0.64
C ARG A 453 36.35 25.33 -1.96
N GLY A 454 35.70 26.06 -2.86
CA GLY A 454 35.45 25.57 -4.21
C GLY A 454 36.78 25.40 -4.92
N THR A 455 37.10 24.18 -5.37
CA THR A 455 38.15 23.99 -6.36
C THR A 455 37.65 24.63 -7.66
N SER A 456 38.24 25.75 -8.07
CA SER A 456 38.06 26.26 -9.42
C SER A 456 38.68 25.27 -10.39
N THR A 457 37.85 24.51 -11.12
CA THR A 457 38.24 23.85 -12.37
C THR A 457 37.92 24.76 -13.53
#